data_AF-A0A514XJE1-F1
#
_entry.id   AF-A0A514XJE1-F1
#
_cell.length_a   1.000
_cell.length_b   1.000
_cell.length_c   1.000
_cell.angle_alpha   90.00
_cell.angle_beta   90.00
_cell.angle_gamma   90.00
#
_symmetry.space_group_name_H-M   'P 1'
#
loop_
_entity.id
_entity.type
_entity.pdbx_description
1 polymer ?
#
loop_
_entity_poly.entity_id
_entity_poly.type
_entity_poly.pdbx_seq_one_letter_code
_entity_poly.pdbx_strand_id
1 'polypeptide(L)'
;MNNKFNAPMMILVAAIALAGVGCGNNKMAVAESTAVVVDSNNSGTGTIPTSPDGSGTNTGGTTTSYSNEGTFTPVSITELNNYIGTRPVNDPKNFKLKVQLSDVGNGRYAGTVSMSYTDSGVTYTGSFTAGTGKNASYSGLKDNNTLEAEYNRFFTSGGKTVFTGFFQDQWGGVVLVVDNVISQGDAQGGTIVTGSLYYKNFAQSYATQSPYRKCWFIYDGPYNCRSGSVINKSAVIPNDGYRKLGTFSGISKAAAFQ
;
A
#
# COMPACT_ATOMS: atom_id res chain seq x y z
N MET A 1 7.92 -27.36 63.02
CA MET A 1 7.76 -27.62 61.58
C MET A 1 6.74 -28.74 61.39
N ASN A 2 5.60 -28.42 60.78
CA ASN A 2 4.80 -29.27 59.89
C ASN A 2 3.42 -28.61 59.73
N ASN A 3 3.38 -27.64 58.83
CA ASN A 3 2.15 -26.98 58.39
C ASN A 3 1.33 -27.96 57.56
N LYS A 4 0.11 -28.25 58.02
CA LYS A 4 -0.91 -28.96 57.24
C LYS A 4 -1.47 -27.99 56.21
N PHE A 5 -1.23 -28.29 54.93
CA PHE A 5 -1.86 -27.62 53.79
C PHE A 5 -3.36 -27.96 53.76
N ASN A 6 -4.22 -26.95 53.93
CA ASN A 6 -5.65 -27.02 53.64
C ASN A 6 -5.86 -26.30 52.30
N ALA A 7 -6.18 -27.05 51.25
CA ALA A 7 -6.59 -26.50 49.96
C ALA A 7 -8.12 -26.51 49.88
N PRO A 8 -8.81 -25.35 49.80
CA PRO A 8 -10.18 -25.32 49.37
C PRO A 8 -10.26 -25.39 47.84
N MET A 9 -10.93 -26.45 47.39
CA MET A 9 -11.33 -26.74 46.02
C MET A 9 -12.27 -25.64 45.49
N MET A 10 -11.79 -24.79 44.58
CA MET A 10 -12.62 -23.83 43.84
C MET A 10 -13.02 -24.45 42.50
N ILE A 11 -14.25 -24.96 42.44
CA ILE A 11 -14.92 -25.34 41.19
C ILE A 11 -15.44 -24.06 40.54
N LEU A 12 -14.78 -23.61 39.46
CA LEU A 12 -15.27 -22.50 38.66
C LEU A 12 -16.32 -23.02 37.66
N VAL A 13 -17.57 -22.62 37.88
CA VAL A 13 -18.72 -22.92 37.03
C VAL A 13 -18.60 -22.19 35.70
N ALA A 14 -18.56 -22.94 34.60
CA ALA A 14 -18.72 -22.43 33.25
C ALA A 14 -20.22 -22.36 32.90
N ALA A 15 -20.74 -21.16 32.67
CA ALA A 15 -22.00 -20.94 31.97
C ALA A 15 -22.04 -19.51 31.42
N ILE A 16 -21.50 -19.31 30.20
CA ILE A 16 -21.76 -18.08 29.43
C ILE A 16 -22.93 -18.37 28.50
N ALA A 17 -23.98 -17.57 28.68
CA ALA A 17 -25.23 -17.61 27.96
C ALA A 17 -25.05 -17.43 26.45
N LEU A 18 -25.69 -18.31 25.68
CA LEU A 18 -25.98 -18.11 24.26
C LEU A 18 -27.08 -17.05 24.13
N ALA A 19 -26.69 -15.81 23.84
CA ALA A 19 -27.59 -14.79 23.33
C ALA A 19 -27.47 -14.72 21.80
N GLY A 20 -28.62 -14.85 21.13
CA GLY A 20 -28.74 -15.12 19.70
C GLY A 20 -28.40 -13.94 18.79
N VAL A 21 -27.94 -14.31 17.60
CA VAL A 21 -27.98 -13.48 16.39
C VAL A 21 -29.01 -14.09 15.46
N GLY A 22 -30.20 -13.50 15.48
CA GLY A 22 -31.21 -13.72 14.45
C GLY A 22 -30.73 -13.08 13.14
N CYS A 23 -30.68 -13.89 12.07
CA CYS A 23 -30.58 -13.40 10.70
C CYS A 23 -31.89 -12.68 10.35
N GLY A 24 -31.91 -11.35 10.50
CA GLY A 24 -32.94 -10.49 9.94
C GLY A 24 -32.63 -10.20 8.48
N ASN A 25 -33.38 -10.82 7.56
CA ASN A 25 -33.40 -10.47 6.14
C ASN A 25 -34.12 -9.13 5.95
N ASN A 26 -33.38 -8.02 6.05
CA ASN A 26 -33.90 -6.72 5.60
C ASN A 26 -33.60 -6.54 4.11
N LYS A 27 -34.57 -6.92 3.28
CA LYS A 27 -34.69 -6.41 1.91
C LYS A 27 -35.09 -4.94 2.00
N MET A 28 -34.12 -4.03 1.89
CA MET A 28 -34.44 -2.64 1.59
C MET A 28 -34.67 -2.50 0.08
N ALA A 29 -35.88 -2.09 -0.27
CA ALA A 29 -36.26 -1.71 -1.62
C ALA A 29 -35.39 -0.53 -2.08
N VAL A 30 -34.69 -0.72 -3.19
CA VAL A 30 -33.98 0.37 -3.89
C VAL A 30 -35.03 1.07 -4.75
N ALA A 31 -35.26 2.35 -4.46
CA ALA A 31 -36.03 3.22 -5.33
C ALA A 31 -35.33 3.34 -6.69
N GLU A 32 -36.08 3.12 -7.76
CA GLU A 32 -35.64 3.34 -9.14
C GLU A 32 -35.17 4.79 -9.30
N SER A 33 -33.88 4.95 -9.54
CA SER A 33 -33.30 6.15 -10.14
C SER A 33 -32.76 5.75 -11.49
N THR A 34 -33.25 6.39 -12.53
CA THR A 34 -32.89 6.21 -13.94
C THR A 34 -31.44 6.65 -14.16
N ALA A 35 -30.49 5.80 -13.79
CA ALA A 35 -29.10 5.92 -14.20
C ALA A 35 -28.91 5.17 -15.53
N VAL A 36 -28.36 5.88 -16.51
CA VAL A 36 -28.06 5.40 -17.86
C VAL A 36 -27.14 4.17 -17.78
N VAL A 37 -27.61 3.04 -18.29
CA VAL A 37 -26.80 1.83 -18.50
C VAL A 37 -25.79 2.12 -19.62
N VAL A 38 -24.52 2.30 -19.27
CA VAL A 38 -23.43 2.10 -20.24
C VAL A 38 -23.03 0.64 -20.14
N ASP A 39 -23.49 -0.13 -21.11
CA ASP A 39 -22.98 -1.46 -21.40
C ASP A 39 -21.47 -1.35 -21.66
N SER A 40 -20.69 -2.14 -20.93
CA SER A 40 -19.33 -2.48 -21.31
C SER A 40 -19.01 -3.87 -20.77
N ASN A 41 -19.67 -4.85 -21.38
CA ASN A 41 -19.02 -6.13 -21.66
C ASN A 41 -17.72 -5.87 -22.43
N ASN A 42 -16.62 -5.64 -21.71
CA ASN A 42 -15.29 -5.83 -22.29
C ASN A 42 -14.34 -6.38 -21.22
N SER A 43 -14.28 -7.71 -21.17
CA SER A 43 -13.24 -8.51 -20.51
C SER A 43 -11.90 -8.36 -21.26
N GLY A 44 -11.47 -7.12 -21.49
CA GLY A 44 -10.20 -6.80 -22.13
C GLY A 44 -9.10 -6.83 -21.10
N THR A 45 -8.12 -7.71 -21.28
CA THR A 45 -6.80 -7.60 -20.66
C THR A 45 -6.26 -6.20 -20.92
N GLY A 46 -6.31 -5.34 -19.89
CA GLY A 46 -5.84 -3.97 -19.99
C GLY A 46 -4.40 -3.93 -20.50
N THR A 47 -4.20 -3.28 -21.64
CA THR A 47 -2.87 -3.01 -22.19
C THR A 47 -2.10 -2.18 -21.17
N ILE A 48 -0.89 -2.61 -20.82
CA ILE A 48 0.04 -1.84 -19.99
C ILE A 48 0.41 -0.59 -20.80
N PRO A 49 -0.01 0.62 -20.40
CA PRO A 49 0.47 1.82 -21.08
C PRO A 49 1.97 1.90 -20.83
N THR A 50 2.75 2.16 -21.88
CA THR A 50 4.12 2.66 -21.67
C THR A 50 4.01 3.90 -20.79
N SER A 51 4.91 4.01 -19.79
CA SER A 51 5.03 5.20 -18.96
C SER A 51 4.91 6.45 -19.84
N PRO A 52 4.07 7.46 -19.49
CA PRO A 52 3.81 8.64 -20.32
C PRO A 52 5.02 9.44 -20.82
N ASP A 53 6.20 9.16 -20.26
CA ASP A 53 7.44 9.75 -20.70
C ASP A 53 8.22 8.59 -21.33
N GLY A 54 8.41 8.62 -22.65
CA GLY A 54 9.19 7.61 -23.36
C GLY A 54 10.62 7.50 -22.82
N SER A 55 11.35 6.48 -23.26
CA SER A 55 12.76 6.22 -22.89
C SER A 55 13.73 7.29 -23.43
N GLY A 56 13.58 8.53 -22.96
CA GLY A 56 14.33 9.69 -23.42
C GLY A 56 15.72 9.77 -22.79
N THR A 57 16.75 9.65 -23.63
CA THR A 57 18.14 9.92 -23.28
C THR A 57 18.30 11.44 -23.08
N ASN A 58 18.52 11.88 -21.84
CA ASN A 58 18.73 13.30 -21.52
C ASN A 58 19.99 13.82 -22.25
N THR A 59 19.80 14.60 -23.31
CA THR A 59 20.86 15.39 -23.95
C THR A 59 20.58 16.86 -23.67
N GLY A 60 21.36 17.44 -22.75
CA GLY A 60 21.63 18.88 -22.64
C GLY A 60 20.43 19.82 -22.42
N GLY A 61 20.14 20.17 -21.17
CA GLY A 61 19.27 21.28 -20.82
C GLY A 61 19.32 21.57 -19.32
N THR A 62 19.44 22.85 -18.96
CA THR A 62 19.55 23.46 -17.63
C THR A 62 18.93 22.66 -16.48
N THR A 63 19.71 22.44 -15.41
CA THR A 63 19.35 21.61 -14.23
C THR A 63 18.19 22.20 -13.42
N THR A 64 16.95 21.97 -13.84
CA THR A 64 15.85 21.89 -12.87
C THR A 64 16.06 20.61 -12.06
N SER A 65 16.40 20.73 -10.78
CA SER A 65 16.59 19.60 -9.87
C SER A 65 15.28 18.81 -9.74
N TYR A 66 15.10 17.81 -10.59
CA TYR A 66 14.01 16.86 -10.48
C TYR A 66 14.25 15.97 -9.25
N SER A 67 13.40 16.13 -8.24
CA SER A 67 13.51 15.39 -6.98
C SER A 67 12.61 14.16 -7.01
N ASN A 68 13.12 13.05 -6.49
CA ASN A 68 12.34 11.86 -6.18
C ASN A 68 11.70 11.91 -4.78
N GLU A 69 11.87 13.04 -4.08
CA GLU A 69 11.30 13.36 -2.78
C GLU A 69 10.36 14.57 -2.89
N GLY A 70 9.21 14.46 -2.25
CA GLY A 70 8.16 15.49 -2.23
C GLY A 70 7.57 15.69 -0.84
N THR A 71 6.63 16.63 -0.76
CA THR A 71 5.90 16.92 0.47
C THR A 71 4.90 15.80 0.74
N PHE A 72 4.81 15.36 2.00
CA PHE A 72 3.80 14.43 2.47
C PHE A 72 2.90 15.11 3.50
N THR A 73 1.60 14.85 3.44
CA THR A 73 0.63 15.36 4.41
C THR A 73 -0.13 14.18 5.00
N PRO A 74 0.10 13.83 6.28
CA PRO A 74 -0.66 12.76 6.91
C PRO A 74 -2.13 13.13 7.01
N VAL A 75 -3.03 12.13 6.99
CA VAL A 75 -4.47 12.36 7.16
C VAL A 75 -4.75 13.00 8.51
N SER A 76 -4.12 12.49 9.57
CA SER A 76 -4.17 13.06 10.91
C SER A 76 -3.05 12.50 11.78
N ILE A 77 -2.79 13.16 12.92
CA ILE A 77 -1.87 12.65 13.93
C ILE A 77 -2.37 11.33 14.54
N THR A 78 -3.67 11.16 14.69
CA THR A 78 -4.28 9.91 15.15
C THR A 78 -3.97 8.76 14.18
N GLU A 79 -4.09 9.01 12.88
CA GLU A 79 -3.80 8.00 11.87
C GLU A 79 -2.31 7.64 11.82
N LEU A 80 -1.45 8.64 11.94
CA LEU A 80 -0.02 8.44 12.02
C LEU A 80 0.37 7.59 13.25
N ASN A 81 -0.24 7.84 14.42
CA ASN A 81 -0.05 7.02 15.61
C ASN A 81 -0.51 5.56 15.39
N ASN A 82 -1.67 5.36 14.75
CA ASN A 82 -2.17 4.02 14.43
C ASN A 82 -1.21 3.27 13.49
N TYR A 83 -0.60 3.98 12.54
CA TYR A 83 0.40 3.41 11.64
C TYR A 83 1.69 3.03 12.39
N ILE A 84 2.23 3.91 13.24
CA ILE A 84 3.51 3.65 13.92
C ILE A 84 3.38 2.56 14.99
N GLY A 85 2.31 2.58 15.80
CA GLY A 85 1.92 1.53 16.75
C GLY A 85 2.91 1.18 17.86
N THR A 86 4.15 1.67 17.81
CA THR A 86 5.27 1.27 18.67
C THR A 86 5.71 2.37 19.62
N ARG A 87 5.28 3.60 19.36
CA ARG A 87 5.56 4.77 20.20
C ARG A 87 4.53 5.87 19.92
N PRO A 88 4.31 6.78 20.89
CA PRO A 88 3.52 7.97 20.65
C PRO A 88 4.23 8.89 19.64
N VAL A 89 3.42 9.69 18.96
CA VAL A 89 3.83 10.80 18.09
C VAL A 89 3.34 12.09 18.72
N ASN A 90 4.24 13.02 19.02
CA ASN A 90 3.93 14.17 19.86
C ASN A 90 3.84 15.48 19.06
N ASP A 91 4.87 15.82 18.31
CA ASP A 91 4.96 17.05 17.51
C ASP A 91 5.64 16.76 16.15
N PRO A 92 4.99 15.98 15.27
CA PRO A 92 5.61 15.58 14.03
C PRO A 92 5.49 16.69 12.98
N LYS A 93 6.59 16.96 12.28
CA LYS A 93 6.71 18.01 11.26
C LYS A 93 7.66 17.61 10.14
N ASN A 94 7.72 18.43 9.10
CA ASN A 94 8.61 18.25 7.95
C ASN A 94 8.45 16.88 7.26
N PHE A 95 7.19 16.46 7.10
CA PHE A 95 6.85 15.22 6.45
C PHE A 95 7.30 15.19 4.98
N LYS A 96 8.03 14.15 4.61
CA LYS A 96 8.50 13.90 3.23
C LYS A 96 8.18 12.49 2.80
N LEU A 97 7.89 12.34 1.51
CA LEU A 97 7.80 11.04 0.84
C LEU A 97 8.84 11.00 -0.26
N LYS A 98 9.67 9.96 -0.26
CA LYS A 98 10.65 9.67 -1.29
C LYS A 98 10.28 8.37 -2.00
N VAL A 99 10.31 8.38 -3.33
CA VAL A 99 9.96 7.24 -4.18
C VAL A 99 11.14 6.96 -5.10
N GLN A 100 11.73 5.77 -5.00
CA GLN A 100 12.89 5.36 -5.79
C GLN A 100 12.62 4.02 -6.43
N LEU A 101 12.06 4.04 -7.64
CA LEU A 101 11.65 2.86 -8.36
C LEU A 101 12.38 2.72 -9.69
N SER A 102 12.59 1.48 -10.10
CA SER A 102 13.18 1.11 -11.39
C SER A 102 12.31 0.09 -12.10
N ASP A 103 12.13 0.24 -13.41
CA ASP A 103 11.46 -0.76 -14.26
C ASP A 103 12.30 -2.04 -14.30
N VAL A 104 11.70 -3.14 -13.85
CA VAL A 104 12.28 -4.49 -13.87
C VAL A 104 11.76 -5.33 -15.03
N GLY A 105 11.16 -4.68 -16.03
CA GLY A 105 10.67 -5.25 -17.26
C GLY A 105 9.15 -5.25 -17.34
N ASN A 106 8.64 -5.03 -18.57
CA ASN A 106 7.22 -5.04 -18.88
C ASN A 106 6.41 -4.03 -18.03
N GLY A 107 6.98 -2.86 -17.73
CA GLY A 107 6.33 -1.78 -17.00
C GLY A 107 6.05 -2.10 -15.53
N ARG A 108 6.88 -2.96 -14.91
CA ARG A 108 6.79 -3.34 -13.49
C ARG A 108 7.89 -2.65 -12.71
N TYR A 109 7.55 -2.02 -11.60
CA TYR A 109 8.46 -1.15 -10.86
C TYR A 109 8.81 -1.71 -9.48
N ALA A 110 10.10 -1.98 -9.28
CA ALA A 110 10.68 -2.40 -8.01
C ALA A 110 11.45 -1.25 -7.36
N GLY A 111 11.71 -1.31 -6.06
CA GLY A 111 12.52 -0.32 -5.35
C GLY A 111 11.95 0.02 -3.99
N THR A 112 12.12 1.29 -3.59
CA THR A 112 11.85 1.76 -2.23
C THR A 112 10.89 2.95 -2.22
N VAL A 113 9.95 2.91 -1.27
CA VAL A 113 9.14 4.06 -0.86
C VAL A 113 9.50 4.38 0.58
N SER A 114 9.96 5.60 0.84
CA SER A 114 10.36 6.04 2.18
C SER A 114 9.53 7.23 2.63
N MET A 115 9.04 7.18 3.87
CA MET A 115 8.38 8.31 4.53
C MET A 115 9.24 8.78 5.70
N SER A 116 9.54 10.07 5.75
CA SER A 116 10.28 10.67 6.85
C SER A 116 9.55 11.86 7.46
N TYR A 117 9.83 12.13 8.73
CA TYR A 117 9.35 13.29 9.47
C TYR A 117 10.22 13.50 10.71
N THR A 118 10.20 14.70 11.26
CA THR A 118 10.85 15.05 12.52
C THR A 118 9.82 15.09 13.63
N ASP A 119 10.03 14.38 14.73
CA ASP A 119 9.18 14.41 15.93
C ASP A 119 10.06 14.68 17.16
N SER A 120 9.73 15.72 17.92
CA SER A 120 10.53 16.21 19.07
C SER A 120 12.03 16.38 18.77
N GLY A 121 12.37 16.85 17.57
CA GLY A 121 13.76 17.08 17.12
C GLY A 121 14.48 15.84 16.57
N VAL A 122 13.86 14.66 16.58
CA VAL A 122 14.42 13.42 16.02
C VAL A 122 13.80 13.13 14.67
N THR A 123 14.63 12.87 13.66
CA THR A 123 14.15 12.45 12.34
C THR A 123 13.92 10.95 12.30
N TYR A 124 12.71 10.54 11.94
CA TYR A 124 12.31 9.17 11.72
C TYR A 124 12.15 8.92 10.23
N THR A 125 12.59 7.76 9.76
CA THR A 125 12.40 7.32 8.37
C THR A 125 11.94 5.87 8.35
N GLY A 126 10.75 5.62 7.80
CA GLY A 126 10.30 4.28 7.43
C GLY A 126 10.60 4.03 5.95
N SER A 127 11.10 2.85 5.60
CA SER A 127 11.39 2.48 4.21
C SER A 127 10.77 1.14 3.87
N PHE A 128 10.00 1.12 2.80
CA PHE A 128 9.24 -0.04 2.33
C PHE A 128 9.78 -0.46 0.97
N THR A 129 9.92 -1.77 0.76
CA THR A 129 10.57 -2.31 -0.44
C THR A 129 9.70 -3.29 -1.20
N ALA A 130 9.85 -3.28 -2.52
CA ALA A 130 9.54 -4.38 -3.42
C ALA A 130 10.82 -4.71 -4.17
N GLY A 131 11.31 -5.95 -4.07
CA GLY A 131 12.58 -6.32 -4.67
C GLY A 131 12.48 -6.48 -6.18
N THR A 132 13.65 -6.56 -6.81
CA THR A 132 13.79 -6.87 -8.24
C THR A 132 13.73 -8.38 -8.52
N GLY A 133 13.73 -9.19 -7.46
CA GLY A 133 13.75 -10.65 -7.53
C GLY A 133 12.38 -11.26 -7.80
N LYS A 134 12.33 -12.59 -7.66
CA LYS A 134 11.13 -13.40 -7.78
C LYS A 134 10.78 -14.01 -6.43
N ASN A 135 9.48 -14.10 -6.19
CA ASN A 135 8.89 -14.80 -5.07
C ASN A 135 9.29 -16.29 -5.09
N ALA A 136 9.69 -16.82 -3.94
CA ALA A 136 10.16 -18.20 -3.86
C ALA A 136 9.07 -19.22 -4.23
N SER A 137 9.51 -20.28 -4.91
CA SER A 137 8.65 -21.36 -5.38
C SER A 137 8.54 -22.48 -4.35
N TYR A 138 7.34 -22.77 -3.89
CA TYR A 138 7.05 -23.90 -3.01
C TYR A 138 5.91 -24.74 -3.56
N SER A 139 6.02 -26.07 -3.45
CA SER A 139 4.98 -26.99 -3.91
C SER A 139 3.64 -26.68 -3.20
N GLY A 140 2.55 -26.66 -3.98
CA GLY A 140 1.20 -26.38 -3.47
C GLY A 140 0.88 -24.90 -3.19
N LEU A 141 1.84 -23.99 -3.33
CA LEU A 141 1.59 -22.55 -3.18
C LEU A 141 1.35 -21.85 -4.53
N LYS A 142 0.62 -20.74 -4.48
CA LYS A 142 0.33 -19.85 -5.62
C LYS A 142 1.48 -18.87 -5.84
N ASP A 143 1.47 -18.16 -6.97
CA ASP A 143 2.42 -17.07 -7.30
C ASP A 143 3.90 -17.47 -7.23
N ASN A 144 4.21 -18.75 -7.52
CA ASN A 144 5.58 -19.26 -7.55
C ASN A 144 6.36 -18.64 -8.71
N ASN A 145 7.59 -18.19 -8.45
CA ASN A 145 8.46 -17.52 -9.44
C ASN A 145 7.86 -16.24 -10.06
N THR A 146 6.85 -15.65 -9.41
CA THR A 146 6.28 -14.35 -9.78
C THR A 146 7.24 -13.23 -9.36
N LEU A 147 7.39 -12.19 -10.19
CA LEU A 147 8.21 -11.02 -9.84
C LEU A 147 7.68 -10.35 -8.57
N GLU A 148 8.56 -9.91 -7.67
CA GLU A 148 8.11 -9.21 -6.47
C GLU A 148 7.33 -7.93 -6.80
N ALA A 149 7.75 -7.23 -7.86
CA ALA A 149 7.08 -6.06 -8.42
C ALA A 149 5.92 -6.39 -9.39
N GLU A 150 5.42 -7.63 -9.45
CA GLU A 150 4.39 -8.05 -10.43
C GLU A 150 3.19 -7.10 -10.50
N TYR A 151 2.75 -6.61 -9.34
CA TYR A 151 1.58 -5.75 -9.22
C TYR A 151 1.93 -4.26 -9.18
N ASN A 152 3.20 -3.88 -9.34
CA ASN A 152 3.64 -2.49 -9.23
C ASN A 152 3.72 -1.87 -10.62
N ARG A 153 2.61 -1.34 -11.14
CA ARG A 153 2.55 -0.87 -12.53
C ARG A 153 1.52 0.22 -12.75
N PHE A 154 1.75 0.99 -13.81
CA PHE A 154 0.75 1.92 -14.33
C PHE A 154 -0.39 1.16 -15.03
N PHE A 155 -1.60 1.70 -14.95
CA PHE A 155 -2.80 1.20 -15.62
C PHE A 155 -3.76 2.36 -15.88
N THR A 156 -4.80 2.11 -16.68
CA THR A 156 -5.85 3.11 -16.96
C THR A 156 -7.04 2.90 -16.04
N SER A 157 -7.48 3.97 -15.38
CA SER A 157 -8.70 3.99 -14.56
C SER A 157 -9.45 5.29 -14.81
N GLY A 158 -10.72 5.22 -15.21
CA GLY A 158 -11.53 6.40 -15.50
C GLY A 158 -10.91 7.32 -16.56
N GLY A 159 -10.27 6.75 -17.58
CA GLY A 159 -9.58 7.51 -18.65
C GLY A 159 -8.25 8.15 -18.25
N LYS A 160 -7.77 7.94 -17.00
CA LYS A 160 -6.51 8.49 -16.51
C LYS A 160 -5.46 7.40 -16.32
N THR A 161 -4.20 7.74 -16.54
CA THR A 161 -3.05 6.91 -16.20
C THR A 161 -2.78 7.02 -14.70
N VAL A 162 -2.84 5.88 -14.01
CA VAL A 162 -2.67 5.76 -12.57
C VAL A 162 -1.65 4.68 -12.24
N PHE A 163 -0.95 4.79 -11.12
CA PHE A 163 -0.03 3.75 -10.63
C PHE A 163 -0.53 3.22 -9.30
N THR A 164 -0.45 1.91 -9.11
CA THR A 164 -0.51 1.29 -7.79
C THR A 164 0.60 0.26 -7.63
N GLY A 165 1.21 0.21 -6.45
CA GLY A 165 2.24 -0.78 -6.14
C GLY A 165 2.35 -1.08 -4.66
N PHE A 166 2.64 -2.33 -4.34
CA PHE A 166 2.91 -2.82 -2.99
C PHE A 166 4.36 -2.66 -2.62
N PHE A 167 4.60 -2.32 -1.35
CA PHE A 167 5.92 -2.29 -0.72
C PHE A 167 5.76 -2.75 0.73
N GLN A 168 6.78 -3.35 1.33
CA GLN A 168 6.71 -3.78 2.73
C GLN A 168 7.98 -3.48 3.51
N ASP A 169 7.83 -3.43 4.82
CA ASP A 169 8.91 -3.51 5.80
C ASP A 169 8.63 -4.67 6.76
N GLN A 170 9.27 -4.67 7.93
CA GLN A 170 9.07 -5.70 8.95
C GLN A 170 7.76 -5.53 9.75
N TRP A 171 7.08 -4.38 9.64
CA TRP A 171 5.91 -4.02 10.45
C TRP A 171 4.61 -4.02 9.67
N GLY A 172 4.67 -3.87 8.34
CA GLY A 172 3.48 -3.85 7.51
C GLY A 172 3.75 -3.77 6.02
N GLY A 173 2.66 -3.66 5.27
CA GLY A 173 2.65 -3.34 3.86
C GLY A 173 2.11 -1.93 3.62
N VAL A 174 2.65 -1.25 2.62
CA VAL A 174 2.08 -0.01 2.07
C VAL A 174 1.71 -0.19 0.61
N VAL A 175 0.72 0.58 0.17
CA VAL A 175 0.37 0.74 -1.23
C VAL A 175 0.60 2.19 -1.62
N LEU A 176 1.53 2.40 -2.54
CA LEU A 176 1.72 3.68 -3.20
C LEU A 176 0.67 3.82 -4.30
N VAL A 177 -0.09 4.91 -4.27
CA VAL A 177 -1.08 5.26 -5.29
C VAL A 177 -0.67 6.58 -5.94
N VAL A 178 -0.45 6.58 -7.26
CA VAL A 178 -0.36 7.81 -8.07
C VAL A 178 -1.65 7.91 -8.85
N ASP A 179 -2.45 8.93 -8.58
CA ASP A 179 -3.76 9.14 -9.21
C ASP A 179 -3.82 10.40 -10.09
N ASN A 180 -2.74 11.18 -10.10
CA ASN A 180 -2.63 12.36 -10.93
C ASN A 180 -1.18 12.55 -11.41
N VAL A 181 -1.07 12.83 -12.71
CA VAL A 181 0.18 13.09 -13.41
C VAL A 181 0.04 14.48 -14.04
N ILE A 182 0.78 15.44 -13.49
CA ILE A 182 0.70 16.84 -13.90
C ILE A 182 1.84 17.09 -14.89
N SER A 183 1.49 17.30 -16.16
CA SER A 183 2.40 17.87 -17.15
C SER A 183 2.39 19.40 -16.98
N GLN A 184 3.56 20.00 -16.79
CA GLN A 184 3.66 21.44 -16.54
C GLN A 184 3.69 22.30 -17.80
N GLY A 185 3.56 21.72 -19.00
CA GLY A 185 3.61 22.45 -20.26
C GLY A 185 5.02 22.97 -20.61
N ASP A 186 5.28 23.03 -21.92
CA ASP A 186 6.23 23.90 -22.59
C ASP A 186 7.70 23.84 -22.08
N ALA A 187 8.37 22.75 -22.46
CA ALA A 187 9.84 22.63 -22.61
C ALA A 187 10.76 22.72 -21.37
N GLN A 188 10.27 23.02 -20.16
CA GLN A 188 11.13 23.03 -18.94
C GLN A 188 10.50 22.42 -17.68
N GLY A 189 9.19 22.20 -17.64
CA GLY A 189 8.51 21.64 -16.47
C GLY A 189 8.37 20.12 -16.55
N GLY A 190 9.18 19.38 -15.78
CA GLY A 190 9.10 17.92 -15.74
C GLY A 190 7.77 17.41 -15.19
N THR A 191 7.37 16.21 -15.61
CA THR A 191 6.14 15.55 -15.17
C THR A 191 6.17 15.32 -13.65
N ILE A 192 5.23 15.89 -12.91
CA ILE A 192 5.07 15.68 -11.45
C ILE A 192 3.97 14.66 -11.18
N VAL A 193 4.19 13.78 -10.23
CA VAL A 193 3.20 12.85 -9.71
C VAL A 193 2.68 13.31 -8.34
N THR A 194 1.38 13.15 -8.15
CA THR A 194 0.73 13.29 -6.84
C THR A 194 -0.11 12.07 -6.55
N GLY A 195 -0.40 11.83 -5.27
CA GLY A 195 -1.28 10.75 -4.90
C GLY A 195 -1.32 10.49 -3.41
N SER A 196 -1.46 9.23 -3.04
CA SER A 196 -1.71 8.81 -1.66
C SER A 196 -0.85 7.61 -1.26
N LEU A 197 -0.51 7.54 0.01
CA LEU A 197 0.09 6.36 0.62
C LEU A 197 -0.93 5.69 1.54
N TYR A 198 -1.15 4.40 1.34
CA TYR A 198 -1.99 3.57 2.19
C TYR A 198 -1.13 2.57 2.94
N TYR A 199 -1.55 2.18 4.14
CA TYR A 199 -0.82 1.23 4.96
C TYR A 199 -1.75 0.13 5.49
N LYS A 200 -1.14 -1.01 5.83
CA LYS A 200 -1.73 -2.09 6.58
C LYS A 200 -0.64 -2.69 7.46
N ASN A 201 -0.78 -2.51 8.77
CA ASN A 201 0.14 -3.09 9.75
C ASN A 201 -0.09 -4.60 9.85
N PHE A 202 0.99 -5.35 10.04
CA PHE A 202 0.90 -6.75 10.39
C PHE A 202 0.35 -6.91 11.80
N ALA A 203 -0.43 -7.97 12.01
CA ALA A 203 -0.88 -8.31 13.35
C ALA A 203 0.32 -8.70 14.20
N GLN A 204 0.32 -8.31 15.48
CA GLN A 204 1.32 -8.82 16.42
C GLN A 204 1.18 -10.34 16.50
N SER A 205 2.27 -11.04 16.22
CA SER A 205 2.29 -12.50 16.18
C SER A 205 3.67 -13.02 16.57
N TYR A 206 3.69 -14.21 17.17
CA TYR A 206 4.91 -14.99 17.39
C TYR A 206 5.35 -15.76 16.14
N ALA A 207 4.48 -15.88 15.13
CA ALA A 207 4.87 -16.44 13.84
C ALA A 207 5.99 -15.59 13.25
N THR A 208 6.95 -16.19 12.55
CA THR A 208 7.98 -15.41 11.84
C THR A 208 7.48 -15.08 10.45
N GLN A 209 7.65 -13.83 10.00
CA GLN A 209 7.37 -13.48 8.61
C GLN A 209 8.26 -14.31 7.68
N SER A 210 7.69 -14.85 6.60
CA SER A 210 8.48 -15.56 5.60
C SER A 210 9.52 -14.60 4.99
N PRO A 211 10.83 -14.90 5.08
CA PRO A 211 11.84 -14.08 4.42
C PRO A 211 11.81 -14.25 2.89
N TYR A 212 11.09 -15.25 2.39
CA TYR A 212 11.10 -15.67 1.00
C TYR A 212 9.86 -15.24 0.21
N ARG A 213 8.84 -14.73 0.90
CA ARG A 213 7.57 -14.34 0.28
C ARG A 213 7.09 -13.01 0.81
N LYS A 214 6.86 -12.08 -0.11
CA LYS A 214 6.29 -10.77 0.22
C LYS A 214 4.83 -10.90 0.66
N CYS A 215 4.36 -9.96 1.47
CA CYS A 215 3.06 -10.00 2.12
C CYS A 215 1.89 -10.03 1.14
N TRP A 216 2.08 -9.52 -0.08
CA TRP A 216 1.10 -9.58 -1.17
C TRP A 216 1.08 -10.92 -1.91
N PHE A 217 1.96 -11.87 -1.57
CA PHE A 217 1.91 -13.27 -2.01
C PHE A 217 1.51 -14.26 -0.91
N ILE A 218 1.11 -13.72 0.25
CA ILE A 218 0.60 -14.47 1.39
C ILE A 218 -0.93 -14.36 1.36
N TYR A 219 -1.62 -15.50 1.31
CA TYR A 219 -3.08 -15.55 1.15
C TYR A 219 -3.85 -15.58 2.46
N ASP A 220 -3.19 -15.93 3.56
CA ASP A 220 -3.79 -16.01 4.89
C ASP A 220 -2.74 -15.79 5.99
N GLY A 221 -3.20 -15.43 7.18
CA GLY A 221 -2.38 -15.22 8.36
C GLY A 221 -1.99 -13.76 8.63
N PRO A 222 -1.20 -13.52 9.70
CA PRO A 222 -0.95 -12.18 10.24
C PRO A 222 -0.14 -11.26 9.32
N TYR A 223 0.52 -11.85 8.31
CA TYR A 223 1.36 -11.16 7.33
C TYR A 223 0.68 -10.98 5.97
N ASN A 224 -0.62 -11.28 5.84
CA ASN A 224 -1.34 -11.05 4.60
C ASN A 224 -1.62 -9.55 4.40
N CYS A 225 -0.98 -8.97 3.38
CA CYS A 225 -1.24 -7.59 2.94
C CYS A 225 -1.86 -7.53 1.53
N ARG A 226 -2.48 -8.61 1.05
CA ARG A 226 -3.12 -8.59 -0.27
C ARG A 226 -4.24 -7.56 -0.32
N SER A 227 -4.37 -6.93 -1.48
CA SER A 227 -5.50 -6.11 -1.85
C SER A 227 -5.97 -6.51 -3.25
N GLY A 228 -7.21 -6.99 -3.33
CA GLY A 228 -7.83 -7.39 -4.59
C GLY A 228 -7.89 -6.27 -5.61
N SER A 229 -8.14 -5.02 -5.19
CA SER A 229 -8.19 -3.87 -6.11
C SER A 229 -6.83 -3.55 -6.72
N VAL A 230 -5.74 -3.67 -5.96
CA VAL A 230 -4.37 -3.44 -6.47
C VAL A 230 -3.92 -4.59 -7.37
N ILE A 231 -4.25 -5.84 -7.02
CA ILE A 231 -3.86 -7.02 -7.82
C ILE A 231 -4.60 -7.01 -9.16
N ASN A 232 -5.93 -6.84 -9.13
CA ASN A 232 -6.78 -6.91 -10.31
C ASN A 232 -6.82 -5.60 -11.11
N LYS A 233 -6.20 -4.53 -10.59
CA LYS A 233 -6.29 -3.16 -11.16
C LYS A 233 -7.74 -2.70 -11.34
N SER A 234 -8.64 -3.13 -10.46
CA SER A 234 -10.07 -2.82 -10.55
C SER A 234 -10.46 -1.50 -9.90
N ALA A 235 -9.61 -0.98 -9.00
CA ALA A 235 -9.78 0.35 -8.41
C ALA A 235 -8.43 0.96 -8.03
N VAL A 236 -8.42 2.29 -7.92
CA VAL A 236 -7.23 3.08 -7.52
C VAL A 236 -6.95 2.95 -6.02
N ILE A 237 -8.01 2.81 -5.21
CA ILE A 237 -7.91 2.72 -3.75
C ILE A 237 -7.76 1.25 -3.33
N PRO A 238 -6.76 0.89 -2.50
CA PRO A 238 -6.63 -0.45 -1.97
C PRO A 238 -7.79 -0.78 -1.02
N ASN A 239 -8.35 -1.98 -1.17
CA ASN A 239 -9.35 -2.58 -0.28
C ASN A 239 -8.70 -3.46 0.80
N ASP A 240 -9.42 -4.40 1.41
CA ASP A 240 -8.86 -5.46 2.27
C ASP A 240 -8.11 -4.97 3.51
N GLY A 241 -8.63 -3.91 4.14
CA GLY A 241 -8.16 -3.39 5.43
C GLY A 241 -7.03 -2.36 5.33
N TYR A 242 -6.67 -1.92 4.12
CA TYR A 242 -5.77 -0.78 3.95
C TYR A 242 -6.42 0.53 4.42
N ARG A 243 -5.63 1.36 5.10
CA ARG A 243 -6.03 2.68 5.57
C ARG A 243 -5.15 3.75 4.94
N LYS A 244 -5.72 4.93 4.64
CA LYS A 244 -4.97 6.03 4.04
C LYS A 244 -4.08 6.69 5.09
N LEU A 245 -2.77 6.67 4.89
CA LEU A 245 -1.82 7.34 5.78
C LEU A 245 -1.74 8.85 5.49
N GLY A 246 -1.76 9.22 4.20
CA GLY A 246 -1.64 10.61 3.78
C GLY A 246 -1.58 10.77 2.27
N THR A 247 -1.36 12.01 1.83
CA THR A 247 -1.16 12.39 0.42
C THR A 247 0.24 12.93 0.19
N PHE A 248 0.72 12.85 -1.04
CA PHE A 248 2.00 13.43 -1.44
C PHE A 248 1.89 14.26 -2.71
N SER A 249 2.81 15.21 -2.86
CA SER A 249 2.97 16.02 -4.06
C SER A 249 4.42 16.47 -4.27
N GLY A 250 4.73 16.96 -5.47
CA GLY A 250 6.05 17.53 -5.78
C GLY A 250 7.13 16.50 -6.10
N ILE A 251 6.77 15.26 -6.38
CA ILE A 251 7.70 14.20 -6.82
C ILE A 251 7.77 14.20 -8.35
N SER A 252 8.98 14.27 -8.91
CA SER A 252 9.18 14.10 -10.35
C SER A 252 9.00 12.64 -10.75
N LYS A 253 8.17 12.39 -11.79
CA LYS A 253 7.97 11.06 -12.35
C LYS A 253 9.28 10.45 -12.85
N ALA A 254 10.06 11.22 -13.62
CA ALA A 254 11.32 10.76 -14.21
C ALA A 254 12.38 10.45 -13.13
N ALA A 255 12.39 11.17 -12.00
CA ALA A 255 13.31 10.89 -10.91
C ALA A 255 12.87 9.68 -10.07
N ALA A 256 11.56 9.47 -9.92
CA ALA A 256 10.97 8.44 -9.08
C ALA A 256 10.74 7.08 -9.77
N PHE A 257 10.56 7.07 -11.10
CA PHE A 257 10.27 5.89 -11.91
C PHE A 257 11.28 5.81 -13.06
N GLN A 258 12.44 5.18 -12.80
CA GLN A 258 13.56 5.06 -13.74
C GLN A 258 13.50 3.79 -14.58
#